data_AF-A0A6I4V0N7-F1
#
_entry.id   AF-A0A6I4V0N7-F1
#
_cell.length_a   1.000
_cell.length_b   1.000
_cell.length_c   1.000
_cell.angle_alpha   90.00
_cell.angle_beta   90.00
_cell.angle_gamma   90.00
#
_symmetry.space_group_name_H-M   'P 1'
#
loop_
_entity.id
_entity.type
_entity.pdbx_description
1 polymer ?
#
loop_
_entity_poly.entity_id
_entity_poly.type
_entity_poly.pdbx_seq_one_letter_code
_entity_poly.pdbx_strand_id
1 'polypeptide(L)'
;MSGCGDQRDERLHNQPEPKSERVQAVDIEQETLVLSGDGLAAAWSTSGLPFGSARIEVDALLRSMLGSSLSNSTNSECGAGPIASATYPGGLTVNYQEDRLVGWFLADAEQAGLLRVASKFGTENTVSDLTSGLDGFEMVGGSTLGNEFTSDMGIGGFLDENGVGIDAFYAGTNCFFR
;
A
#
# COMPACT_ATOMS: atom_id res chain seq x y z
N MET A 1 20.46 16.24 70.33
CA MET A 1 21.50 15.49 69.59
C MET A 1 20.75 14.61 68.61
N SER A 2 20.59 15.09 67.37
CA SER A 2 21.35 14.63 66.18
C SER A 2 20.93 13.21 65.78
N GLY A 3 20.50 12.87 64.57
CA GLY A 3 20.45 13.51 63.25
C GLY A 3 20.25 12.41 62.20
N CYS A 4 19.82 12.80 60.99
CA CYS A 4 19.78 12.13 59.66
C CYS A 4 20.58 10.80 59.50
N GLY A 5 20.20 9.82 58.68
CA GLY A 5 19.58 9.88 57.36
C GLY A 5 20.37 8.94 56.42
N ASP A 6 19.62 8.24 55.58
CA ASP A 6 19.95 7.45 54.38
C ASP A 6 21.37 7.60 53.74
N GLN A 7 21.98 6.47 53.33
CA GLN A 7 22.47 6.14 51.97
C GLN A 7 23.74 5.25 51.89
N ARG A 8 23.63 4.22 51.03
CA ARG A 8 24.57 3.75 49.98
C ARG A 8 26.02 3.35 50.43
N ASP A 9 26.76 2.40 49.88
CA ASP A 9 26.88 1.88 48.52
C ASP A 9 27.96 0.75 48.52
N GLU A 10 28.07 0.03 47.39
CA GLU A 10 29.28 -0.62 46.84
C GLU A 10 29.69 -2.09 47.11
N ARG A 11 29.94 -2.75 45.95
CA ARG A 11 30.75 -3.96 45.60
C ARG A 11 29.93 -5.24 45.33
N LEU A 12 30.07 -5.94 44.20
CA LEU A 12 31.00 -5.83 43.06
C LEU A 12 30.44 -6.68 41.89
N HIS A 13 30.27 -6.06 40.72
CA HIS A 13 30.63 -6.54 39.39
C HIS A 13 30.31 -7.99 38.96
N ASN A 14 29.25 -8.15 38.16
CA ASN A 14 29.31 -8.93 36.92
C ASN A 14 28.15 -8.51 35.98
N GLN A 15 28.36 -7.51 35.13
CA GLN A 15 27.49 -7.25 33.98
C GLN A 15 28.30 -7.63 32.72
N PRO A 16 27.85 -8.58 31.90
CA PRO A 16 28.32 -8.64 30.51
C PRO A 16 27.77 -7.42 29.76
N GLU A 17 28.64 -6.72 29.06
CA GLU A 17 28.29 -5.56 28.23
C GLU A 17 27.21 -5.94 27.20
N PRO A 18 26.22 -5.08 26.93
CA PRO A 18 25.33 -5.30 25.80
C PRO A 18 26.13 -5.08 24.52
N LYS A 19 26.48 -6.20 23.88
CA LYS A 19 26.98 -6.27 22.51
C LYS A 19 26.09 -5.39 21.64
N SER A 20 26.70 -4.35 21.06
CA SER A 20 26.10 -3.49 20.04
C SER A 20 25.67 -4.36 18.86
N GLU A 21 24.43 -4.85 18.92
CA GLU A 21 23.76 -5.49 17.80
C GLU A 21 23.34 -4.34 16.88
N ARG A 22 24.14 -4.16 15.83
CA ARG A 22 23.79 -3.37 14.65
C ARG A 22 22.41 -3.84 14.20
N VAL A 23 21.36 -3.09 14.54
CA VAL A 23 20.04 -3.26 13.93
C VAL A 23 20.30 -3.15 12.43
N GLN A 24 20.25 -4.28 11.74
CA GLN A 24 20.33 -4.31 10.30
C GLN A 24 19.19 -3.42 9.82
N ALA A 25 19.50 -2.41 9.01
CA ALA A 25 18.47 -1.82 8.18
C ALA A 25 17.86 -3.01 7.43
N VAL A 26 16.63 -3.38 7.78
CA VAL A 26 15.83 -4.28 6.97
C VAL A 26 15.95 -3.72 5.54
N ASP A 27 16.32 -4.54 4.56
CA ASP A 27 16.39 -4.10 3.17
C ASP A 27 14.95 -3.73 2.76
N ILE A 28 14.55 -2.47 2.99
CA ILE A 28 13.17 -1.99 2.81
C ILE A 28 12.73 -2.16 1.33
N GLU A 29 13.70 -2.15 0.41
CA GLU A 29 13.53 -2.48 -1.00
C GLU A 29 13.05 -3.93 -1.23
N GLN A 30 13.48 -4.88 -0.40
CA GLN A 30 13.03 -6.27 -0.51
C GLN A 30 11.59 -6.46 -0.05
N GLU A 31 11.07 -5.54 0.76
CA GLU A 31 9.74 -5.61 1.34
C GLU A 31 8.74 -4.70 0.62
N THR A 32 9.19 -3.87 -0.32
CA THR A 32 8.32 -2.92 -1.01
C THR A 32 7.53 -3.59 -2.15
N LEU A 33 6.20 -3.42 -2.14
CA LEU A 33 5.33 -3.78 -3.25
C LEU A 33 4.91 -2.52 -4.01
N VAL A 34 5.24 -2.49 -5.30
CA VAL A 34 4.94 -1.39 -6.22
C VAL A 34 3.62 -1.66 -6.92
N LEU A 35 2.71 -0.68 -6.86
CA LEU A 35 1.44 -0.63 -7.58
C LEU A 35 1.57 0.34 -8.77
N SER A 36 1.33 -0.15 -9.97
CA SER A 36 1.46 0.62 -11.22
C SER A 36 0.15 0.63 -11.98
N GLY A 37 -0.01 1.56 -12.93
CA GLY A 37 -1.25 1.68 -13.71
C GLY A 37 -1.57 0.48 -14.60
N ASP A 38 -0.60 -0.42 -14.79
CA ASP A 38 -0.70 -1.62 -15.60
C ASP A 38 -0.50 -2.93 -14.82
N GLY A 39 -0.36 -2.88 -13.48
CA GLY A 39 -0.10 -4.09 -12.68
C GLY A 39 0.53 -3.82 -11.32
N LEU A 40 1.25 -4.83 -10.82
CA LEU A 40 1.99 -4.77 -9.55
C LEU A 40 3.29 -5.56 -9.61
N ALA A 41 4.27 -5.19 -8.79
CA ALA A 41 5.57 -5.86 -8.73
C ALA A 41 6.18 -5.74 -7.34
N ALA A 42 7.00 -6.70 -6.92
CA ALA A 42 7.93 -6.43 -5.82
C ALA A 42 9.08 -5.55 -6.34
N ALA A 43 9.53 -4.57 -5.55
CA ALA A 43 10.52 -3.59 -5.99
C ALA A 43 11.87 -4.22 -6.39
N TRP A 44 12.24 -5.34 -5.77
CA TRP A 44 13.44 -6.11 -6.09
C TRP A 44 13.32 -6.98 -7.36
N SER A 45 12.11 -7.15 -7.90
CA SER A 45 11.87 -7.99 -9.09
C SER A 45 11.99 -7.17 -10.37
N THR A 46 12.69 -7.73 -11.37
CA THR A 46 12.70 -7.19 -12.74
C THR A 46 11.50 -7.67 -13.57
N SER A 47 10.75 -8.64 -13.05
CA SER A 47 9.53 -9.18 -13.65
C SER A 47 8.32 -8.75 -12.81
N GLY A 48 7.57 -7.77 -13.31
CA GLY A 48 6.28 -7.40 -12.74
C GLY A 48 5.16 -8.37 -13.13
N LEU A 49 4.03 -8.26 -12.45
CA LEU A 49 2.79 -8.94 -12.77
C LEU A 49 1.82 -7.92 -13.39
N PRO A 50 1.84 -7.75 -14.73
CA PRO A 50 0.91 -6.87 -15.40
C PRO A 50 -0.53 -7.37 -15.26
N PHE A 51 -1.51 -6.52 -15.56
CA PHE A 51 -2.89 -6.95 -15.78
C PHE A 51 -2.91 -8.06 -16.85
N GLY A 52 -3.69 -9.11 -16.59
CA GLY A 52 -3.64 -10.38 -17.33
C GLY A 52 -2.75 -11.45 -16.69
N SER A 53 -1.97 -11.13 -15.66
CA SER A 53 -1.21 -12.14 -14.90
C SER A 53 -2.15 -13.14 -14.22
N ALA A 54 -1.70 -14.39 -14.08
CA ALA A 54 -2.52 -15.43 -13.48
C ALA A 54 -2.73 -15.16 -11.98
N ARG A 55 -3.97 -15.32 -11.50
CA ARG A 55 -4.32 -15.12 -10.09
C ARG A 55 -3.40 -15.88 -9.13
N ILE A 56 -3.03 -17.12 -9.48
CA ILE A 56 -2.14 -17.93 -8.64
C ILE A 56 -0.76 -17.30 -8.43
N GLU A 57 -0.21 -16.63 -9.44
CA GLU A 57 1.10 -15.96 -9.35
C GLU A 57 0.98 -14.69 -8.51
N VAL A 58 -0.10 -13.94 -8.70
CA VAL A 58 -0.41 -12.72 -7.95
C VAL A 58 -0.65 -13.04 -6.48
N ASP A 59 -1.53 -13.99 -6.17
CA ASP A 59 -1.84 -14.40 -4.80
C ASP A 59 -0.59 -14.96 -4.09
N ALA A 60 0.31 -15.66 -4.81
CA ALA A 60 1.57 -16.13 -4.25
C ALA A 60 2.53 -14.99 -3.90
N LEU A 61 2.68 -14.01 -4.79
CA LEU A 61 3.50 -12.82 -4.54
C LEU A 61 2.94 -12.03 -3.35
N LEU A 62 1.65 -11.70 -3.37
CA LEU A 62 1.00 -10.92 -2.31
C LEU A 62 1.05 -11.65 -0.98
N ARG A 63 0.91 -12.97 -0.97
CA ARG A 63 1.06 -13.77 0.25
C ARG A 63 2.47 -13.72 0.82
N SER A 64 3.49 -13.71 -0.04
CA SER A 64 4.89 -13.60 0.38
C SER A 64 5.21 -12.22 0.98
N MET A 65 4.61 -11.15 0.43
CA MET A 65 4.91 -9.77 0.80
C MET A 65 4.06 -9.26 1.96
N LEU A 66 2.76 -9.55 1.93
CA LEU A 66 1.75 -8.97 2.83
C LEU A 66 1.10 -10.00 3.76
N GLY A 67 1.38 -11.29 3.55
CA GLY A 67 0.69 -12.38 4.25
C GLY A 67 -0.66 -12.76 3.61
N SER A 68 -1.45 -13.56 4.32
CA SER A 68 -2.73 -14.05 3.80
C SER A 68 -3.74 -12.91 3.57
N SER A 69 -4.60 -13.07 2.56
CA SER A 69 -5.75 -12.18 2.35
C SER A 69 -6.63 -12.13 3.60
N LEU A 70 -7.04 -10.93 4.00
CA LEU A 70 -7.98 -10.67 5.09
C LEU A 70 -9.41 -11.06 4.71
N SER A 71 -9.79 -10.86 3.45
CA SER A 71 -11.10 -11.23 2.93
C SER A 71 -11.03 -11.53 1.43
N ASN A 72 -12.03 -12.27 0.97
CA ASN A 72 -12.28 -12.52 -0.45
C ASN A 72 -13.76 -12.27 -0.72
N SER A 73 -14.09 -11.70 -1.88
CA SER A 73 -15.46 -11.42 -2.28
C SER A 73 -15.66 -11.67 -3.77
N THR A 74 -16.91 -11.74 -4.18
CA THR A 74 -17.31 -11.81 -5.60
C THR A 74 -18.45 -10.84 -5.84
N ASN A 75 -18.41 -10.11 -6.95
CA ASN A 75 -19.46 -9.22 -7.39
C ASN A 75 -19.87 -9.59 -8.82
N SER A 76 -21.07 -10.16 -8.96
CA SER A 76 -21.64 -10.54 -10.27
C SER A 76 -22.30 -9.37 -11.01
N GLU A 77 -22.48 -8.23 -10.36
CA GLU A 77 -23.19 -7.05 -10.88
C GLU A 77 -22.25 -5.91 -11.27
N CYS A 78 -20.94 -6.18 -11.34
CA CYS A 78 -19.98 -5.21 -11.82
C CYS A 78 -20.20 -4.94 -13.33
N GLY A 79 -20.19 -3.67 -13.73
CA GLY A 79 -20.48 -3.28 -15.13
C GLY A 79 -19.51 -3.86 -16.16
N ALA A 80 -18.30 -4.25 -15.73
CA ALA A 80 -17.30 -4.93 -16.56
C ALA A 80 -17.47 -6.47 -16.60
N GLY A 81 -18.51 -7.02 -15.96
CA GLY A 81 -18.72 -8.47 -15.76
C GLY A 81 -18.28 -8.97 -14.38
N PRO A 82 -18.56 -10.24 -14.04
CA PRO A 82 -18.29 -10.78 -12.70
C PRO A 82 -16.84 -10.63 -12.26
N ILE A 83 -16.61 -10.03 -11.10
CA ILE A 83 -15.29 -9.84 -10.50
C ILE A 83 -15.15 -10.65 -9.22
N ALA A 84 -13.99 -11.24 -9.00
CA ALA A 84 -13.54 -11.72 -7.70
C ALA A 84 -12.50 -10.76 -7.13
N SER A 85 -12.55 -10.47 -5.84
CA SER A 85 -11.60 -9.58 -5.18
C SER A 85 -10.97 -10.26 -3.96
N ALA A 86 -9.72 -9.92 -3.68
CA ALA A 86 -9.02 -10.31 -2.47
C ALA A 86 -8.41 -9.07 -1.81
N THR A 87 -8.70 -8.88 -0.52
CA THR A 87 -8.18 -7.76 0.28
C THR A 87 -7.07 -8.24 1.19
N TYR A 88 -5.99 -7.48 1.27
CA TYR A 88 -4.77 -7.75 2.02
C TYR A 88 -4.53 -6.67 3.08
N PRO A 89 -3.63 -6.91 4.06
CA PRO A 89 -3.18 -5.88 4.98
C PRO A 89 -2.67 -4.63 4.25
N GLY A 90 -2.83 -3.47 4.88
CA GLY A 90 -2.46 -2.17 4.29
C GLY A 90 -3.44 -1.63 3.26
N GLY A 91 -4.68 -2.15 3.24
CA GLY A 91 -5.77 -1.59 2.43
C GLY A 91 -5.78 -2.02 0.96
N LEU A 92 -4.79 -2.80 0.50
CA LEU A 92 -4.74 -3.28 -0.87
C LEU A 92 -5.85 -4.30 -1.14
N THR A 93 -6.66 -4.03 -2.16
CA THR A 93 -7.59 -4.97 -2.77
C THR A 93 -7.20 -5.18 -4.23
N VAL A 94 -7.06 -6.44 -4.64
CA VAL A 94 -6.82 -6.82 -6.03
C VAL A 94 -8.08 -7.43 -6.63
N ASN A 95 -8.34 -7.14 -7.90
CA ASN A 95 -9.52 -7.56 -8.64
C ASN A 95 -9.13 -8.54 -9.75
N TYR A 96 -9.94 -9.58 -9.89
CA TYR A 96 -9.74 -10.65 -10.84
C TYR A 96 -10.98 -10.86 -11.71
N GLN A 97 -10.77 -11.11 -12.99
CA GLN A 97 -11.76 -11.67 -13.91
C GLN A 97 -11.13 -12.86 -14.62
N GLU A 98 -11.89 -13.95 -14.78
CA GLU A 98 -11.40 -15.16 -15.45
C GLU A 98 -10.05 -15.67 -14.88
N ASP A 99 -9.86 -15.57 -13.56
CA ASP A 99 -8.62 -15.88 -12.84
C ASP A 99 -7.38 -15.10 -13.30
N ARG A 100 -7.60 -13.87 -13.79
CA ARG A 100 -6.57 -12.93 -14.26
C ARG A 100 -6.67 -11.61 -13.51
N LEU A 101 -5.53 -11.04 -13.12
CA LEU A 101 -5.49 -9.70 -12.49
C LEU A 101 -6.00 -8.65 -13.47
N VAL A 102 -6.99 -7.86 -13.08
CA VAL A 102 -7.56 -6.81 -13.94
C VAL A 102 -7.50 -5.42 -13.34
N GLY A 103 -7.20 -5.31 -12.05
CA GLY A 103 -7.11 -4.03 -11.36
C GLY A 103 -6.75 -4.18 -9.89
N TRP A 104 -6.48 -3.03 -9.27
CA TRP A 104 -6.27 -2.93 -7.84
C TRP A 104 -6.86 -1.63 -7.31
N PHE A 105 -7.15 -1.63 -6.01
CA PHE A 105 -7.63 -0.51 -5.23
C PHE A 105 -6.83 -0.47 -3.93
N LEU A 106 -6.29 0.69 -3.58
CA LEU A 106 -5.58 0.91 -2.32
C LEU A 106 -6.45 1.78 -1.41
N ALA A 107 -7.14 1.11 -0.50
CA ALA A 107 -7.72 1.61 0.74
C ALA A 107 -6.76 2.45 1.57
N ASP A 108 -7.17 3.63 2.04
CA ASP A 108 -6.59 4.27 3.22
C ASP A 108 -5.07 4.35 3.12
N ALA A 109 -4.61 5.28 2.27
CA ALA A 109 -3.20 5.44 1.99
C ALA A 109 -2.38 5.51 3.29
N GLU A 110 -2.90 6.04 4.40
CA GLU A 110 -2.22 6.10 5.70
C GLU A 110 -1.75 4.74 6.26
N GLN A 111 -2.38 3.63 5.87
CA GLN A 111 -2.04 2.28 6.34
C GLN A 111 -1.15 1.48 5.37
N ALA A 112 -0.73 2.08 4.24
CA ALA A 112 -0.15 1.32 3.12
C ALA A 112 1.21 0.67 3.45
N GLY A 113 1.95 1.15 4.45
CA GLY A 113 3.17 0.53 4.96
C GLY A 113 4.22 0.27 3.88
N LEU A 114 4.31 -0.97 3.42
CA LEU A 114 5.23 -1.46 2.39
C LEU A 114 4.77 -1.20 0.94
N LEU A 115 3.58 -0.68 0.75
CA LEU A 115 2.99 -0.42 -0.57
C LEU A 115 3.46 0.93 -1.11
N ARG A 116 3.79 0.99 -2.40
CA ARG A 116 4.16 2.22 -3.12
C ARG A 116 3.47 2.30 -4.47
N VAL A 117 2.73 3.37 -4.71
CA VAL A 117 2.11 3.68 -6.01
C VAL A 117 3.13 4.40 -6.91
N ALA A 118 3.27 3.95 -8.16
CA ALA A 118 4.26 4.45 -9.12
C ALA A 118 5.70 4.53 -8.56
N SER A 119 6.06 3.60 -7.67
CA SER A 119 7.33 3.53 -6.94
C SER A 119 7.68 4.75 -6.06
N LYS A 120 6.77 5.72 -5.94
CA LYS A 120 7.04 7.01 -5.29
C LYS A 120 6.04 7.35 -4.22
N PHE A 121 4.77 7.07 -4.47
CA PHE A 121 3.68 7.57 -3.66
C PHE A 121 3.27 6.56 -2.60
N GLY A 122 3.27 7.01 -1.36
CA GLY A 122 2.77 6.30 -0.20
C GLY A 122 1.77 7.16 0.58
N THR A 123 1.64 6.78 1.84
CA THR A 123 0.77 7.31 2.89
C THR A 123 0.96 8.80 3.19
N GLU A 124 2.15 9.30 2.89
CA GLU A 124 2.72 10.55 3.37
C GLU A 124 2.67 11.68 2.33
N ASN A 125 2.18 11.39 1.13
CA ASN A 125 2.20 12.32 0.03
C ASN A 125 1.02 13.29 0.07
N THR A 126 1.29 14.51 -0.35
CA THR A 126 0.30 15.56 -0.53
C THR A 126 -0.24 15.55 -1.96
N VAL A 127 -1.39 16.20 -2.18
CA VAL A 127 -1.91 16.46 -3.53
C VAL A 127 -0.89 17.22 -4.40
N SER A 128 -0.05 18.06 -3.79
CA SER A 128 1.05 18.74 -4.50
C SER A 128 2.13 17.77 -4.99
N ASP A 129 2.38 16.68 -4.27
CA ASP A 129 3.32 15.65 -4.71
C ASP A 129 2.74 14.87 -5.90
N LEU A 130 1.43 14.58 -5.88
CA LEU A 130 0.76 13.91 -6.99
C LEU A 130 0.79 14.74 -8.28
N THR A 131 0.39 16.01 -8.20
CA THR A 131 0.37 16.92 -9.36
C THR A 131 1.74 17.10 -10.03
N SER A 132 2.83 16.94 -9.28
CA SER A 132 4.20 17.09 -9.79
C SER A 132 4.86 15.78 -10.21
N GLY A 133 4.35 14.63 -9.77
CA GLY A 133 5.00 13.34 -10.02
C GLY A 133 4.13 12.29 -10.72
N LEU A 134 2.83 12.51 -10.91
CA LEU A 134 1.98 11.74 -11.81
C LEU A 134 1.81 12.51 -13.12
N ASP A 135 2.34 11.95 -14.20
CA ASP A 135 2.20 12.54 -15.53
C ASP A 135 0.72 12.56 -15.94
N GLY A 136 0.26 13.73 -16.40
CA GLY A 136 -1.13 13.90 -16.82
C GLY A 136 -2.14 13.94 -15.66
N PHE A 137 -1.72 14.27 -14.43
CA PHE A 137 -2.65 14.44 -13.31
C PHE A 137 -3.79 15.41 -13.67
N GLU A 138 -5.03 14.95 -13.56
CA GLU A 138 -6.22 15.76 -13.80
C GLU A 138 -7.37 15.36 -12.86
N MET A 139 -8.17 16.35 -12.45
CA MET A 139 -9.38 16.10 -11.68
C MET A 139 -10.52 15.67 -12.60
N VAL A 140 -11.25 14.63 -12.22
CA VAL A 140 -12.43 14.14 -12.95
C VAL A 140 -13.63 15.03 -12.62
N GLY A 141 -13.98 15.90 -13.56
CA GLY A 141 -15.13 16.80 -13.42
C GLY A 141 -16.45 16.05 -13.31
N GLY A 142 -17.25 16.35 -12.29
CA GLY A 142 -18.59 15.81 -12.12
C GLY A 142 -18.64 14.37 -11.61
N SER A 143 -17.56 13.87 -10.99
CA SER A 143 -17.58 12.54 -10.37
C SER A 143 -18.64 12.46 -9.26
N THR A 144 -19.44 11.39 -9.29
CA THR A 144 -20.43 11.07 -8.25
C THR A 144 -19.81 10.38 -7.04
N LEU A 145 -18.52 10.06 -7.11
CA LEU A 145 -17.76 9.32 -6.11
C LEU A 145 -16.87 10.21 -5.23
N GLY A 146 -16.97 11.54 -5.39
CA GLY A 146 -16.18 12.51 -4.63
C GLY A 146 -15.10 13.18 -5.47
N ASN A 147 -14.02 13.61 -4.82
CA ASN A 147 -12.92 14.35 -5.43
C ASN A 147 -11.96 13.39 -6.15
N GLU A 148 -12.34 12.93 -7.32
CA GLU A 148 -11.60 11.94 -8.09
C GLU A 148 -10.56 12.57 -9.02
N PHE A 149 -9.42 11.90 -9.19
CA PHE A 149 -8.39 12.26 -10.16
C PHE A 149 -7.96 11.06 -11.01
N THR A 150 -7.37 11.35 -12.16
CA THR A 150 -6.73 10.40 -13.08
C THR A 150 -5.35 10.89 -13.50
N SER A 151 -4.59 10.03 -14.18
CA SER A 151 -3.28 10.34 -14.76
C SER A 151 -3.07 9.55 -16.06
N ASP A 152 -2.16 10.03 -16.91
CA ASP A 152 -1.75 9.35 -18.15
C ASP A 152 -1.03 8.03 -17.86
N MET A 153 -0.56 7.85 -16.62
CA MET A 153 0.06 6.61 -16.14
C MET A 153 -0.96 5.49 -15.88
N GLY A 154 -2.27 5.74 -16.07
CA GLY A 154 -3.33 4.77 -15.79
C GLY A 154 -3.65 4.60 -14.30
N ILE A 155 -3.15 5.52 -13.47
CA ILE A 155 -3.40 5.56 -12.03
C ILE A 155 -4.44 6.66 -11.78
N GLY A 156 -5.52 6.30 -11.08
CA GLY A 156 -6.48 7.24 -10.53
C GLY A 156 -6.52 7.16 -9.02
N GLY A 157 -7.38 7.98 -8.44
CA GLY A 157 -7.59 7.98 -7.00
C GLY A 157 -8.66 8.95 -6.55
N PHE A 158 -8.87 8.98 -5.24
CA PHE A 158 -9.82 9.87 -4.59
C PHE A 158 -9.07 10.70 -3.56
N LEU A 159 -9.37 11.99 -3.53
CA LEU A 159 -8.95 12.90 -2.48
C LEU A 159 -10.01 12.97 -1.39
N ASP A 160 -9.59 13.39 -0.21
CA ASP A 160 -10.52 13.67 0.89
C ASP A 160 -11.56 14.74 0.51
N GLU A 161 -12.58 14.91 1.34
CA GLU A 161 -13.66 15.89 1.10
C GLU A 161 -13.16 17.32 0.91
N ASN A 162 -11.99 17.66 1.48
CA ASN A 162 -11.38 18.99 1.39
C ASN A 162 -10.47 19.14 0.16
N GLY A 163 -10.16 18.05 -0.55
CA GLY A 163 -9.22 18.01 -1.67
C GLY A 163 -7.77 18.19 -1.26
N VAL A 164 -7.40 17.87 -0.01
CA VAL A 164 -6.06 18.09 0.55
C VAL A 164 -5.33 16.78 0.82
N GLY A 165 -6.03 15.81 1.42
CA GLY A 165 -5.54 14.45 1.64
C GLY A 165 -5.86 13.52 0.48
N ILE A 166 -5.18 12.37 0.45
CA ILE A 166 -5.43 11.30 -0.51
C ILE A 166 -6.12 10.16 0.24
N ASP A 167 -7.36 9.86 -0.14
CA ASP A 167 -8.16 8.80 0.49
C ASP A 167 -7.81 7.42 -0.08
N ALA A 168 -7.60 7.34 -1.40
CA ALA A 168 -7.35 6.09 -2.08
C ALA A 168 -6.69 6.25 -3.44
N PHE A 169 -6.05 5.17 -3.90
CA PHE A 169 -5.57 5.02 -5.28
C PHE A 169 -6.23 3.82 -5.96
N TYR A 170 -6.26 3.82 -7.28
CA TYR A 170 -6.72 2.68 -8.06
C TYR A 170 -6.06 2.63 -9.44
N ALA A 171 -6.03 1.43 -10.02
CA ALA A 171 -5.77 1.25 -11.45
C ALA A 171 -6.50 0.03 -12.00
N GLY A 172 -6.69 0.03 -13.32
CA GLY A 172 -7.41 -1.03 -14.02
C GLY A 172 -8.89 -1.09 -13.65
N THR A 173 -9.46 -2.28 -13.76
CA THR A 173 -10.89 -2.51 -13.57
C THR A 173 -11.23 -2.55 -12.09
N ASN A 174 -12.08 -1.61 -11.67
CA ASN A 174 -12.65 -1.51 -10.33
C ASN A 174 -14.17 -1.40 -10.43
N CYS A 175 -14.89 -2.01 -9.49
CA CYS A 175 -16.35 -2.03 -9.49
C CYS A 175 -16.95 -0.84 -8.75
N PHE A 176 -16.61 0.38 -9.17
CA PHE A 176 -17.21 1.60 -8.64
C PHE A 176 -18.59 1.81 -9.28
N PHE A 177 -19.65 1.65 -8.50
CA PHE A 177 -21.01 1.91 -8.96
C PHE A 177 -21.22 3.40 -9.14
N ARG A 178 -21.66 3.80 -10.34
CA ARG A 178 -21.93 5.17 -10.75
C ARG A 178 -23.34 5.30 -11.28
#